data_AF-A0A4V1IYI5-F1
#
_entry.id   AF-A0A4V1IYI5-F1
#
_cell.length_a   1.000
_cell.length_b   1.000
_cell.length_c   1.000
_cell.angle_alpha   90.00
_cell.angle_beta   90.00
_cell.angle_gamma   90.00
#
_symmetry.space_group_name_H-M   'P 1'
#
loop_
_entity.id
_entity.type
_entity.pdbx_description
1 polymer ?
#
loop_
_entity_poly.entity_id
_entity_poly.type
_entity_poly.pdbx_seq_one_letter_code
_entity_poly.pdbx_strand_id
1 'polypeptide(L)'
;LGEEEEARQLQEYLKELKMRQREDKDDLEFPDEVDTPQDVSARVRFQRYRGLESFRQSPWDPYENLPMDYARIFQFENWSRTAARVLRNGKEEGLSIGIPITLHISRVPRQVVEEGIYVPTRPFLVFGLLQYENKMSLLNFTISRDTEFTESVRSKDPLVMQCGFRRYSVGPLYSQHTQRGGNNVHKFERFLRPGSVSVATIYGPVHFGRMATTFFRESPGAGEGSGLALVGTGKLLSVEPTRIVAKRIILTGYPFKVHTRSAVVRYMFFSREDIEWFKPVKVTTKFGKVGHIKEPLGTHGYMKVQFDGPIKQHDTICMNLYKRIFPKWNTSLWKASPLTLASSEDVAMEE
;
A
#
# COMPACT_ATOMS: atom_id res chain seq x y z
N LEU A 1 31.56 -1.00 16.50
CA LEU A 1 31.59 -0.70 15.05
C LEU A 1 32.56 0.46 14.88
N GLY A 2 33.39 0.49 13.84
CA GLY A 2 34.33 1.60 13.67
C GLY A 2 33.56 2.88 13.34
N GLU A 3 33.95 4.03 13.91
CA GLU A 3 33.30 5.33 13.65
C GLU A 3 33.19 5.64 12.13
N GLU A 4 34.16 5.17 11.33
CA GLU A 4 34.13 5.27 9.88
C GLU A 4 33.01 4.45 9.21
N GLU A 5 32.68 3.26 9.73
CA GLU A 5 31.61 2.42 9.21
C GLU A 5 30.24 3.02 9.53
N GLU A 6 30.07 3.56 10.75
CA GLU A 6 28.85 4.26 11.15
C GLU A 6 28.64 5.53 10.32
N ALA A 7 29.71 6.29 10.06
CA ALA A 7 29.65 7.46 9.18
C ALA A 7 29.25 7.09 7.73
N ARG A 8 29.74 5.98 7.18
CA ARG A 8 29.34 5.49 5.85
C ARG A 8 27.88 5.07 5.82
N GLN A 9 27.42 4.31 6.82
CA GLN A 9 26.02 3.89 6.93
C GLN A 9 25.08 5.10 7.03
N LEU A 10 25.46 6.11 7.82
CA LEU A 10 24.71 7.35 7.93
C LEU A 10 24.64 8.11 6.60
N GLN A 11 25.76 8.20 5.87
CA GLN A 11 25.78 8.85 4.55
C GLN A 11 24.89 8.13 3.52
N GLU A 12 24.91 6.81 3.50
CA GLU A 12 24.05 6.01 2.62
C GLU A 12 22.57 6.20 2.97
N TYR A 13 22.23 6.19 4.26
CA TYR A 13 20.88 6.46 4.75
C TYR A 13 20.39 7.85 4.33
N LEU A 14 21.20 8.88 4.53
CA LEU A 14 20.86 10.26 4.13
C LEU A 14 20.69 10.39 2.60
N LYS A 15 21.52 9.69 1.82
CA LYS A 15 21.40 9.63 0.36
C LYS A 15 20.10 8.97 -0.07
N GLU A 16 19.73 7.86 0.58
CA GLU A 16 18.47 7.18 0.34
C GLU A 16 17.26 8.07 0.67
N LEU A 17 17.27 8.73 1.82
CA LEU A 17 16.22 9.68 2.19
C LEU A 17 16.04 10.80 1.16
N LYS A 18 17.14 11.40 0.69
CA LYS A 18 17.10 12.43 -0.35
C LYS A 18 16.52 11.89 -1.66
N MET A 19 16.90 10.68 -2.07
CA MET A 19 16.36 10.03 -3.27
C MET A 19 14.86 9.77 -3.14
N ARG A 20 14.40 9.27 -1.98
CA ARG A 20 12.98 9.03 -1.73
C ARG A 20 12.18 10.33 -1.73
N GLN A 21 12.69 11.40 -1.13
CA GLN A 21 12.05 12.72 -1.17
C GLN A 21 11.96 13.28 -2.59
N ARG A 22 13.00 13.07 -3.42
CA ARG A 22 12.97 13.45 -4.83
C ARG A 22 11.88 12.69 -5.59
N GLU A 23 11.84 11.37 -5.46
CA GLU A 23 10.78 10.56 -6.09
C GLU A 23 9.37 10.94 -5.63
N ASP A 24 9.22 11.33 -4.35
CA ASP A 24 7.95 11.77 -3.78
C ASP A 24 7.45 13.06 -4.43
N LYS A 25 8.37 14.03 -4.62
CA LYS A 25 8.13 15.29 -5.34
C LYS A 25 7.86 15.07 -6.82
N ASP A 26 8.64 14.21 -7.48
CA ASP A 26 8.44 13.88 -8.89
C ASP A 26 7.06 13.24 -9.12
N ASP A 27 6.58 12.39 -8.20
CA ASP A 27 5.23 11.80 -8.26
C ASP A 27 4.11 12.81 -7.97
N LEU A 28 4.38 13.90 -7.25
CA LEU A 28 3.46 15.02 -7.06
C LEU A 28 3.31 15.84 -8.36
N GLU A 29 4.43 16.13 -9.03
CA GLU A 29 4.46 16.91 -10.27
C GLU A 29 3.94 16.11 -11.47
N PHE A 30 4.33 14.84 -11.58
CA PHE A 30 4.04 13.94 -12.71
C PHE A 30 3.40 12.63 -12.23
N PRO A 31 2.12 12.67 -11.79
CA PRO A 31 1.49 11.53 -11.13
C PRO A 31 1.27 10.35 -12.08
N ASP A 32 1.87 9.21 -11.76
CA ASP A 32 1.81 7.95 -12.51
C ASP A 32 2.36 8.00 -13.95
N GLU A 33 3.06 9.06 -14.35
CA GLU A 33 3.68 9.15 -15.67
C GLU A 33 4.87 8.17 -15.77
N VAL A 34 4.92 7.42 -16.86
CA VAL A 34 5.97 6.43 -17.12
C VAL A 34 6.37 6.51 -18.58
N ASP A 35 7.67 6.67 -18.82
CA ASP A 35 8.23 6.64 -20.16
C ASP A 35 8.14 5.24 -20.76
N THR A 36 7.83 5.17 -22.06
CA THR A 36 7.87 3.91 -22.79
C THR A 36 9.34 3.52 -23.05
N PRO A 37 9.74 2.28 -22.73
CA PRO A 37 11.09 1.81 -23.04
C PRO A 37 11.30 1.75 -24.55
N GLN A 38 12.51 2.08 -25.00
CA GLN A 38 12.91 1.96 -26.41
C GLN A 38 13.49 0.57 -26.73
N ASP A 39 14.08 -0.07 -25.72
CA ASP A 39 14.73 -1.37 -25.78
C ASP A 39 13.73 -2.54 -25.80
N VAL A 40 12.58 -2.37 -25.16
CA VAL A 40 11.53 -3.40 -25.05
C VAL A 40 10.22 -2.89 -25.62
N SER A 41 9.57 -3.70 -26.46
CA SER A 41 8.24 -3.42 -27.00
C SER A 41 7.22 -3.15 -25.89
N ALA A 42 6.44 -2.08 -26.04
CA ALA A 42 5.53 -1.59 -25.01
C ALA A 42 4.44 -2.62 -24.68
N ARG A 43 3.96 -3.40 -25.66
CA ARG A 43 2.98 -4.47 -25.43
C ARG A 43 3.52 -5.55 -24.48
N VAL A 44 4.82 -5.84 -24.53
CA VAL A 44 5.47 -6.83 -23.66
C VAL A 44 5.67 -6.23 -22.28
N ARG A 45 6.21 -4.99 -22.21
CA ARG A 45 6.43 -4.28 -20.95
C ARG A 45 5.14 -4.10 -20.14
N PHE A 46 4.03 -3.80 -20.82
CA PHE A 46 2.74 -3.50 -20.22
C PHE A 46 1.68 -4.58 -20.50
N GLN A 47 2.09 -5.81 -20.80
CA GLN A 47 1.17 -6.92 -21.16
C GLN A 47 0.08 -7.18 -20.11
N ARG A 48 0.39 -6.95 -18.83
CA ARG A 48 -0.54 -7.16 -17.70
C ARG A 48 -1.46 -5.97 -17.43
N TYR A 49 -1.36 -4.91 -18.23
CA TYR A 49 -2.19 -3.72 -18.10
C TYR A 49 -3.36 -3.76 -19.08
N ARG A 50 -4.46 -3.09 -18.72
CA ARG A 50 -5.63 -2.89 -19.57
C ARG A 50 -6.04 -1.43 -19.60
N GLY A 51 -6.63 -1.00 -20.71
CA GLY A 51 -7.39 0.25 -20.77
C GLY A 51 -8.74 0.07 -20.09
N LEU A 52 -9.21 1.10 -19.40
CA LEU A 52 -10.58 1.18 -18.90
C LEU A 52 -11.25 2.39 -19.55
N GLU A 53 -12.53 2.25 -19.92
CA GLU A 53 -13.31 3.37 -20.43
C GLU A 53 -13.62 4.38 -19.31
N SER A 54 -14.02 3.89 -18.15
CA SER A 54 -14.28 4.67 -16.95
C SER A 54 -13.71 3.96 -15.75
N PHE A 55 -12.78 4.59 -15.04
CA PHE A 55 -12.15 4.00 -13.86
C PHE A 55 -13.15 3.58 -12.78
N ARG A 56 -14.29 4.29 -12.66
CA ARG A 56 -15.29 4.06 -11.60
C ARG A 56 -16.43 3.12 -12.00
N GLN A 57 -16.67 2.95 -13.29
CA GLN A 57 -17.86 2.25 -13.81
C GLN A 57 -17.50 1.01 -14.62
N SER A 58 -16.36 0.99 -15.32
CA SER A 58 -15.97 -0.17 -16.11
C SER A 58 -15.85 -1.41 -15.20
N PRO A 59 -16.48 -2.53 -15.54
CA PRO A 59 -16.47 -3.72 -14.70
C PRO A 59 -15.04 -4.24 -14.55
N TRP A 60 -14.70 -4.68 -13.35
CA TRP A 60 -13.47 -5.39 -13.07
C TRP A 60 -13.79 -6.52 -12.10
N ASP A 61 -13.61 -7.76 -12.54
CA ASP A 61 -13.88 -8.94 -11.73
C ASP A 61 -12.87 -9.05 -10.57
N PRO A 62 -13.32 -9.04 -9.29
CA PRO A 62 -12.46 -9.26 -8.13
C PRO A 62 -11.83 -10.64 -8.04
N TYR A 63 -12.27 -11.63 -8.83
CA TYR A 63 -11.73 -12.99 -8.83
C TYR A 63 -10.82 -13.30 -10.02
N GLU A 64 -10.52 -12.30 -10.85
CA GLU A 64 -9.61 -12.47 -11.99
C GLU A 64 -8.13 -12.37 -11.56
N ASN A 65 -7.28 -13.25 -12.11
CA ASN A 65 -5.81 -13.23 -11.96
C ASN A 65 -5.32 -13.19 -10.49
N LEU A 66 -5.99 -13.93 -9.60
CA LEU A 66 -5.64 -13.99 -8.19
C LEU A 66 -4.28 -14.66 -7.95
N PRO A 67 -3.45 -14.15 -7.03
CA PRO A 67 -2.22 -14.82 -6.62
C PRO A 67 -2.54 -16.03 -5.73
N MET A 68 -1.59 -16.97 -5.61
CA MET A 68 -1.75 -18.17 -4.78
C MET A 68 -2.08 -17.85 -3.31
N ASP A 69 -1.59 -16.72 -2.79
CA ASP A 69 -1.87 -16.28 -1.43
C ASP A 69 -3.37 -16.07 -1.15
N TYR A 70 -4.18 -15.74 -2.17
CA TYR A 70 -5.64 -15.59 -2.02
C TYR A 70 -6.33 -16.93 -1.74
N ALA A 71 -5.70 -18.07 -2.03
CA ALA A 71 -6.25 -19.39 -1.67
C ALA A 71 -6.12 -19.69 -0.17
N ARG A 72 -5.25 -18.95 0.55
CA ARG A 72 -4.93 -19.17 1.97
C ARG A 72 -5.74 -18.28 2.91
N ILE A 73 -6.39 -17.25 2.38
CA ILE A 73 -7.15 -16.28 3.17
C ILE A 73 -8.58 -16.75 3.40
N PHE A 74 -9.14 -16.32 4.53
CA PHE A 74 -10.54 -16.52 4.86
C PHE A 74 -11.36 -15.33 4.33
N GLN A 75 -12.41 -15.62 3.56
CA GLN A 75 -13.34 -14.62 3.05
C GLN A 75 -14.67 -14.70 3.79
N PHE A 76 -15.13 -13.57 4.29
CA PHE A 76 -16.48 -13.43 4.82
C PHE A 76 -17.46 -13.14 3.68
N GLU A 77 -18.63 -13.78 3.70
CA GLU A 77 -19.74 -13.41 2.81
C GLU A 77 -20.23 -12.00 3.13
N ASN A 78 -20.42 -11.70 4.42
CA ASN A 78 -20.73 -10.36 4.91
C ASN A 78 -20.00 -10.13 6.24
N TRP A 79 -18.88 -9.42 6.19
CA TRP A 79 -18.06 -9.14 7.37
C TRP A 79 -18.84 -8.32 8.41
N SER A 80 -19.55 -7.26 8.01
CA SER A 80 -20.26 -6.39 8.95
C SER A 80 -21.31 -7.13 9.77
N ARG A 81 -22.10 -8.01 9.14
CA ARG A 81 -23.10 -8.85 9.82
C ARG A 81 -22.42 -9.87 10.74
N THR A 82 -21.35 -10.50 10.26
CA THR A 82 -20.58 -11.46 11.06
C THR A 82 -19.95 -10.80 12.28
N ALA A 83 -19.35 -9.62 12.11
CA ALA A 83 -18.75 -8.83 13.17
C ALA A 83 -19.76 -8.48 14.26
N ALA A 84 -20.94 -7.99 13.88
CA ALA A 84 -22.00 -7.66 14.84
C ALA A 84 -22.45 -8.89 15.65
N ARG A 85 -22.59 -10.05 15.01
CA ARG A 85 -22.94 -11.31 15.69
C ARG A 85 -21.85 -11.76 16.66
N VAL A 86 -20.60 -11.81 16.20
CA VAL A 86 -19.46 -12.25 17.01
C VAL A 86 -19.26 -11.35 18.22
N LEU A 87 -19.38 -10.02 18.06
CA LEU A 87 -19.26 -9.07 19.15
C LEU A 87 -20.41 -9.16 20.16
N ARG A 88 -21.63 -9.52 19.73
CA ARG A 88 -22.75 -9.74 20.65
C ARG A 88 -22.53 -11.01 21.48
N ASN A 89 -22.22 -12.12 20.82
CA ASN A 89 -21.97 -13.40 21.49
C ASN A 89 -20.80 -13.29 22.48
N GLY A 90 -19.71 -12.62 22.11
CA GLY A 90 -18.56 -12.43 23.00
C GLY A 90 -18.83 -11.57 24.25
N LYS A 91 -19.98 -10.88 24.34
CA LYS A 91 -20.41 -10.18 25.57
C LYS A 91 -21.27 -11.05 26.48
N GLU A 92 -21.99 -12.00 25.90
CA GLU A 92 -22.92 -12.88 26.62
C GLU A 92 -22.20 -14.14 27.13
N GLU A 93 -21.11 -14.54 26.47
CA GLU A 93 -20.30 -15.71 26.82
C GLU A 93 -19.20 -15.35 27.84
N GLY A 94 -19.15 -16.03 28.99
CA GLY A 94 -17.97 -16.06 29.86
C GLY A 94 -18.21 -15.81 31.35
N LEU A 95 -17.12 -15.49 32.05
CA LEU A 95 -17.10 -15.12 33.46
C LEU A 95 -17.38 -13.63 33.63
N SER A 96 -18.05 -13.25 34.73
CA SER A 96 -18.26 -11.85 35.09
C SER A 96 -16.93 -11.14 35.40
N ILE A 97 -16.89 -9.84 35.13
CA ILE A 97 -15.73 -8.98 35.38
C ILE A 97 -15.44 -8.92 36.89
N GLY A 98 -14.16 -8.97 37.26
CA GLY A 98 -13.69 -8.80 38.65
C GLY A 98 -13.43 -10.10 39.42
N ILE A 99 -13.64 -11.26 38.81
CA ILE A 99 -13.39 -12.56 39.43
C ILE A 99 -11.89 -12.91 39.29
N PRO A 100 -11.18 -13.28 40.38
CA PRO A 100 -9.83 -13.81 40.28
C PRO A 100 -9.86 -15.19 39.60
N ILE A 101 -9.01 -15.40 38.60
CA ILE A 101 -8.98 -16.64 37.82
C ILE A 101 -7.56 -17.22 37.74
N THR A 102 -7.48 -18.54 37.63
CA THR A 102 -6.25 -19.26 37.29
C THR A 102 -6.39 -19.81 35.87
N LEU A 103 -5.54 -19.36 34.96
CA LEU A 103 -5.57 -19.76 33.54
C LEU A 103 -4.59 -20.90 33.28
N HIS A 104 -5.11 -22.06 32.89
CA HIS A 104 -4.31 -23.19 32.45
C HIS A 104 -4.27 -23.24 30.91
N ILE A 105 -3.16 -22.77 30.33
CA ILE A 105 -2.98 -22.73 28.87
C ILE A 105 -2.16 -23.95 28.43
N SER A 106 -2.71 -24.74 27.50
CA SER A 106 -2.02 -25.90 26.95
C SER A 106 -1.02 -25.50 25.86
N ARG A 107 0.06 -26.30 25.71
CA ARG A 107 1.05 -26.19 24.62
C ARG A 107 1.73 -24.83 24.49
N VAL A 108 2.04 -24.19 25.62
CA VAL A 108 2.87 -22.98 25.65
C VAL A 108 4.33 -23.36 25.33
N PRO A 109 4.96 -22.77 24.30
CA PRO A 109 6.38 -23.02 24.01
C PRO A 109 7.27 -22.57 25.17
N ARG A 110 8.32 -23.35 25.50
CA ARG A 110 9.29 -23.02 26.56
C ARG A 110 9.99 -21.68 26.32
N GLN A 111 10.16 -21.32 25.04
CA GLN A 111 10.67 -20.02 24.60
C GLN A 111 9.94 -18.84 25.23
N VAL A 112 8.65 -18.96 25.58
CA VAL A 112 7.91 -17.86 26.23
C VAL A 112 8.48 -17.52 27.61
N VAL A 113 8.98 -18.53 28.33
CA VAL A 113 9.63 -18.35 29.63
C VAL A 113 11.10 -17.99 29.45
N GLU A 114 11.79 -18.65 28.52
CA GLU A 114 13.24 -18.49 28.28
C GLU A 114 13.60 -17.16 27.60
N GLU A 115 12.77 -16.64 26.67
CA GLU A 115 12.97 -15.34 26.00
C GLU A 115 12.63 -14.14 26.92
N GLY A 116 12.33 -14.37 28.21
CA GLY A 116 12.05 -13.31 29.18
C GLY A 116 10.77 -12.52 28.91
N ILE A 117 9.80 -13.09 28.18
CA ILE A 117 8.51 -12.44 27.90
C ILE A 117 7.72 -12.24 29.19
N TYR A 118 7.83 -13.18 30.13
CA TYR A 118 7.33 -13.02 31.49
C TYR A 118 8.44 -12.50 32.40
N VAL A 119 8.35 -11.23 32.79
CA VAL A 119 9.18 -10.63 33.83
C VAL A 119 8.27 -10.29 35.00
N PRO A 120 8.55 -10.77 36.23
CA PRO A 120 7.70 -10.49 37.40
C PRO A 120 7.45 -9.00 37.66
N THR A 121 8.36 -8.13 37.22
CA THR A 121 8.29 -6.68 37.38
C THR A 121 7.52 -5.96 36.26
N ARG A 122 7.08 -6.67 35.20
CA ARG A 122 6.29 -6.09 34.10
C ARG A 122 4.87 -6.68 34.07
N PRO A 123 3.87 -5.87 33.66
CA PRO A 123 2.51 -6.36 33.52
C PRO A 123 2.43 -7.40 32.41
N PHE A 124 1.90 -8.58 32.74
CA PHE A 124 1.61 -9.64 31.78
C PHE A 124 0.12 -9.63 31.44
N LEU A 125 -0.21 -9.15 30.23
CA LEU A 125 -1.59 -9.00 29.76
C LEU A 125 -2.00 -10.23 28.94
N VAL A 126 -3.18 -10.78 29.25
CA VAL A 126 -3.80 -11.87 28.50
C VAL A 126 -5.12 -11.39 27.92
N PHE A 127 -5.32 -11.62 26.62
CA PHE A 127 -6.55 -11.28 25.91
C PHE A 127 -7.27 -12.54 25.44
N GLY A 128 -8.59 -12.56 25.54
CA GLY A 128 -9.43 -13.53 24.86
C GLY A 128 -9.60 -13.15 23.39
N LEU A 129 -9.53 -14.13 22.50
CA LEU A 129 -9.76 -13.92 21.08
C LEU A 129 -11.20 -14.21 20.71
N LEU A 130 -11.77 -13.37 19.85
CA LEU A 130 -13.10 -13.60 19.31
C LEU A 130 -13.08 -14.72 18.25
N GLN A 131 -14.26 -15.26 17.98
CA GLN A 131 -14.44 -16.27 16.94
C GLN A 131 -13.90 -15.75 15.60
N TYR A 132 -13.01 -16.53 14.96
CA TYR A 132 -12.33 -16.24 13.68
C TYR A 132 -11.17 -15.23 13.72
N GLU A 133 -10.81 -14.61 14.85
CA GLU A 133 -9.67 -13.67 14.89
C GLU A 133 -8.31 -14.32 14.60
N ASN A 134 -8.21 -15.64 14.73
CA ASN A 134 -7.02 -16.39 14.34
C ASN A 134 -6.89 -16.63 12.83
N LYS A 135 -7.95 -16.38 12.05
CA LYS A 135 -7.93 -16.60 10.60
C LYS A 135 -7.23 -15.43 9.91
N MET A 136 -6.48 -15.72 8.86
CA MET A 136 -5.85 -14.70 8.03
C MET A 136 -6.82 -14.20 6.97
N SER A 137 -6.89 -12.90 6.74
CA SER A 137 -7.71 -12.30 5.67
C SER A 137 -7.02 -11.08 5.05
N LEU A 138 -7.70 -10.43 4.11
CA LEU A 138 -7.30 -9.14 3.56
C LEU A 138 -7.96 -8.03 4.39
N LEU A 139 -7.15 -7.24 5.08
CA LEU A 139 -7.58 -6.17 5.97
C LEU A 139 -7.38 -4.83 5.28
N ASN A 140 -8.41 -3.98 5.32
CA ASN A 140 -8.37 -2.61 4.85
C ASN A 140 -8.44 -1.67 6.06
N PHE A 141 -7.44 -0.80 6.21
CA PHE A 141 -7.39 0.20 7.27
C PHE A 141 -7.40 1.60 6.65
N THR A 142 -8.15 2.54 7.22
CA THR A 142 -7.91 3.95 6.90
C THR A 142 -6.63 4.39 7.58
N ILE A 143 -5.82 5.21 6.92
CA ILE A 143 -4.60 5.78 7.48
C ILE A 143 -4.55 7.27 7.13
N SER A 144 -4.26 8.09 8.13
CA SER A 144 -3.95 9.51 8.00
C SER A 144 -2.54 9.70 8.53
N ARG A 145 -1.71 10.39 7.74
CA ARG A 145 -0.34 10.67 8.09
C ARG A 145 -0.28 11.70 9.21
N ASP A 146 0.59 11.46 10.18
CA ASP A 146 0.83 12.38 11.28
C ASP A 146 1.48 13.68 10.77
N THR A 147 1.14 14.81 11.38
CA THR A 147 1.65 16.13 10.97
C THR A 147 3.12 16.33 11.29
N GLU A 148 3.63 15.67 12.34
CA GLU A 148 5.04 15.76 12.75
C GLU A 148 5.93 14.89 11.87
N PHE A 149 5.35 13.86 11.24
CA PHE A 149 6.09 12.94 10.37
C PHE A 149 6.31 13.51 8.98
N THR A 150 7.49 14.10 8.73
CA THR A 150 7.84 14.78 7.47
C THR A 150 8.49 13.89 6.41
N GLU A 151 8.98 12.71 6.77
CA GLU A 151 9.63 11.81 5.82
C GLU A 151 8.66 11.18 4.81
N SER A 152 9.13 10.92 3.60
CA SER A 152 8.33 10.21 2.58
C SER A 152 8.00 8.78 3.04
N VAL A 153 6.75 8.36 2.85
CA VAL A 153 6.29 7.00 3.16
C VAL A 153 5.82 6.35 1.88
N ARG A 154 6.59 5.40 1.35
CA ARG A 154 6.24 4.70 0.12
C ARG A 154 5.36 3.51 0.42
N SER A 155 4.43 3.21 -0.48
CA SER A 155 3.68 1.95 -0.47
C SER A 155 4.64 0.77 -0.50
N LYS A 156 4.37 -0.25 0.33
CA LYS A 156 5.18 -1.46 0.57
C LYS A 156 6.39 -1.27 1.47
N ASP A 157 6.69 -0.06 1.94
CA ASP A 157 7.72 0.13 2.95
C ASP A 157 7.31 -0.61 4.24
N PRO A 158 8.26 -1.27 4.92
CA PRO A 158 7.98 -1.94 6.19
C PRO A 158 7.61 -0.90 7.25
N LEU A 159 6.48 -1.15 7.92
CA LEU A 159 5.98 -0.38 9.04
C LEU A 159 5.55 -1.31 10.16
N VAL A 160 5.66 -0.83 11.40
CA VAL A 160 5.12 -1.51 12.58
C VAL A 160 3.70 -1.02 12.79
N MET A 161 2.72 -1.88 12.53
CA MET A 161 1.32 -1.59 12.74
C MET A 161 0.86 -2.14 14.09
N GLN A 162 0.32 -1.28 14.96
CA GLN A 162 -0.39 -1.70 16.15
C GLN A 162 -1.90 -1.64 15.91
N CYS A 163 -2.57 -2.77 16.00
CA CYS A 163 -4.03 -2.88 15.91
C CYS A 163 -4.55 -3.54 17.20
N GLY A 164 -5.24 -2.75 18.04
CA GLY A 164 -5.62 -3.20 19.38
C GLY A 164 -4.40 -3.60 20.21
N PHE A 165 -4.40 -4.85 20.69
CA PHE A 165 -3.33 -5.42 21.50
C PHE A 165 -2.22 -6.10 20.67
N ARG A 166 -2.33 -6.18 19.33
CA ARG A 166 -1.36 -6.86 18.49
C ARG A 166 -0.50 -5.87 17.73
N ARG A 167 0.81 -6.17 17.63
CA ARG A 167 1.76 -5.45 16.79
C ARG A 167 2.27 -6.36 15.68
N TYR A 168 2.33 -5.81 14.47
CA TYR A 168 2.75 -6.53 13.27
C TYR A 168 3.78 -5.72 12.50
N SER A 169 4.77 -6.40 11.92
CA SER A 169 5.57 -5.80 10.85
C SER A 169 4.84 -6.04 9.53
N VAL A 170 4.52 -4.96 8.80
CA VAL A 170 3.66 -4.99 7.61
C VAL A 170 4.21 -4.11 6.50
N GLY A 171 3.99 -4.47 5.24
CA GLY A 171 4.25 -3.58 4.09
C GLY A 171 2.94 -3.18 3.42
N PRO A 172 2.25 -2.12 3.89
CA PRO A 172 0.92 -1.78 3.42
C PRO A 172 0.92 -1.29 1.97
N LEU A 173 -0.12 -1.65 1.23
CA LEU A 173 -0.44 -1.01 -0.04
C LEU A 173 -1.41 0.14 0.19
N TYR A 174 -1.03 1.35 -0.22
CA TYR A 174 -1.90 2.50 -0.14
C TYR A 174 -2.79 2.60 -1.38
N SER A 175 -4.03 3.02 -1.15
CA SER A 175 -5.02 3.28 -2.16
C SER A 175 -5.93 4.43 -1.74
N GLN A 176 -6.52 5.11 -2.71
CA GLN A 176 -7.43 6.23 -2.44
C GLN A 176 -8.62 5.80 -1.58
N HIS A 177 -8.94 6.61 -0.58
CA HIS A 177 -10.15 6.48 0.21
C HIS A 177 -11.34 7.14 -0.52
N THR A 178 -11.78 6.50 -1.60
CA THR A 178 -12.99 6.90 -2.34
C THR A 178 -14.19 6.08 -1.90
N GLN A 179 -15.38 6.66 -2.03
CA GLN A 179 -16.62 5.89 -1.97
C GLN A 179 -16.59 4.75 -3.01
N ARG A 180 -17.22 3.64 -2.65
CA ARG A 180 -17.33 2.46 -3.50
C ARG A 180 -18.02 2.84 -4.82
N GLY A 181 -17.24 2.83 -5.91
CA GLY A 181 -17.77 2.92 -7.27
C GLY A 181 -18.52 1.64 -7.65
N GLY A 182 -19.14 1.64 -8.83
CA GLY A 182 -19.88 0.46 -9.32
C GLY A 182 -19.03 -0.81 -9.42
N ASN A 183 -17.71 -0.66 -9.56
CA ASN A 183 -16.74 -1.74 -9.72
C ASN A 183 -15.82 -2.00 -8.50
N ASN A 184 -15.96 -1.26 -7.39
CA ASN A 184 -15.09 -1.36 -6.19
C ASN A 184 -13.57 -1.26 -6.48
N VAL A 185 -13.18 -0.50 -7.51
CA VAL A 185 -11.79 -0.26 -7.90
C VAL A 185 -11.29 1.05 -7.28
N HIS A 186 -10.12 0.98 -6.65
CA HIS A 186 -9.47 2.10 -5.98
C HIS A 186 -8.07 2.32 -6.55
N LYS A 187 -7.73 3.58 -6.79
CA LYS A 187 -6.43 3.94 -7.38
C LYS A 187 -5.34 3.67 -6.35
N PHE A 188 -4.30 2.96 -6.77
CA PHE A 188 -3.09 2.78 -5.99
C PHE A 188 -2.34 4.11 -5.82
N GLU A 189 -1.80 4.34 -4.63
CA GLU A 189 -0.97 5.50 -4.32
C GLU A 189 0.45 5.05 -4.03
N ARG A 190 1.44 5.65 -4.72
CA ARG A 190 2.85 5.31 -4.54
C ARG A 190 3.38 5.78 -3.18
N PHE A 191 2.88 6.92 -2.71
CA PHE A 191 3.28 7.55 -1.46
C PHE A 191 2.05 7.93 -0.63
N LEU A 192 2.18 7.85 0.69
CA LEU A 192 1.18 8.35 1.63
C LEU A 192 1.26 9.88 1.70
N ARG A 193 0.23 10.54 1.16
CA ARG A 193 0.17 12.00 1.07
C ARG A 193 -0.26 12.61 2.41
N PRO A 194 0.35 13.74 2.85
CA PRO A 194 -0.11 14.47 4.02
C PRO A 194 -1.46 15.15 3.74
N GLY A 195 -2.29 15.34 4.77
CA GLY A 195 -3.56 16.05 4.67
C GLY A 195 -4.72 15.28 4.03
N SER A 196 -4.48 14.07 3.51
CA SER A 196 -5.54 13.18 3.00
C SER A 196 -5.60 11.87 3.78
N VAL A 197 -6.79 11.24 3.77
CA VAL A 197 -6.97 9.89 4.30
C VAL A 197 -6.80 8.90 3.15
N SER A 198 -5.93 7.91 3.35
CA SER A 198 -5.70 6.81 2.41
C SER A 198 -6.19 5.49 3.02
N VAL A 199 -6.24 4.43 2.23
CA VAL A 199 -6.55 3.07 2.69
C VAL A 199 -5.32 2.19 2.54
N ALA A 200 -4.81 1.68 3.67
CA ALA A 200 -3.76 0.69 3.76
C ALA A 200 -4.36 -0.72 3.68
N THR A 201 -3.97 -1.49 2.67
CA THR A 201 -4.39 -2.88 2.47
C THR A 201 -3.25 -3.83 2.82
N ILE A 202 -3.52 -4.80 3.69
CA ILE A 202 -2.54 -5.81 4.13
C ILE A 202 -3.18 -7.19 4.24
N TYR A 203 -2.37 -8.24 4.25
CA TYR A 203 -2.81 -9.52 4.81
C TYR A 203 -2.64 -9.46 6.32
N GLY A 204 -3.57 -10.01 7.09
CA GLY A 204 -3.37 -10.11 8.54
C GLY A 204 -4.46 -10.92 9.22
N PRO A 205 -4.28 -11.26 10.51
CA PRO A 205 -5.33 -11.88 11.30
C PRO A 205 -6.58 -11.00 11.36
N VAL A 206 -7.75 -11.60 11.29
CA VAL A 206 -9.03 -10.87 11.34
C VAL A 206 -9.15 -10.13 12.66
N HIS A 207 -9.67 -8.90 12.60
CA HIS A 207 -10.08 -8.13 13.77
C HIS A 207 -11.55 -7.78 13.64
N PHE A 208 -12.26 -7.73 14.77
CA PHE A 208 -13.65 -7.28 14.81
C PHE A 208 -13.78 -5.95 15.55
N GLY A 209 -14.79 -5.17 15.17
CA GLY A 209 -15.08 -3.87 15.77
C GLY A 209 -14.32 -2.71 15.13
N ARG A 210 -14.52 -1.51 15.70
CA ARG A 210 -13.92 -0.26 15.23
C ARG A 210 -12.57 -0.05 15.91
N MET A 211 -11.60 -0.88 15.55
CA MET A 211 -10.27 -0.84 16.14
C MET A 211 -9.49 0.36 15.61
N ALA A 212 -9.01 1.21 16.51
CA ALA A 212 -8.01 2.21 16.18
C ALA A 212 -6.68 1.50 15.86
N THR A 213 -5.94 2.05 14.91
CA THR A 213 -4.69 1.48 14.40
C THR A 213 -3.66 2.58 14.33
N THR A 214 -2.45 2.30 14.81
CA THR A 214 -1.31 3.22 14.69
C THR A 214 -0.21 2.56 13.89
N PHE A 215 0.50 3.36 13.10
CA PHE A 215 1.57 2.91 12.22
C PHE A 215 2.86 3.63 12.63
N PHE A 216 3.91 2.86 12.86
CA PHE A 216 5.22 3.35 13.26
C PHE A 216 6.29 2.94 12.25
N ARG A 217 7.35 3.73 12.17
CA ARG A 217 8.58 3.40 11.43
C ARG A 217 9.70 3.19 12.45
N GLU A 218 10.48 2.13 12.27
CA GLU A 218 11.68 1.92 13.06
C GLU A 218 12.75 2.94 12.66
N SER A 219 13.25 3.70 13.64
CA SER A 219 14.37 4.63 13.45
C SER A 219 15.63 4.02 14.07
N PRO A 220 16.68 3.75 13.27
CA PRO A 220 17.89 3.10 13.75
C PRO A 220 18.78 3.97 14.66
N GLY A 221 18.42 5.23 14.92
CA GLY A 221 19.25 6.19 15.66
C GLY A 221 18.72 6.64 17.02
N ALA A 222 17.60 6.10 17.51
CA ALA A 222 17.05 6.48 18.81
C ALA A 222 17.72 5.66 19.93
N GLY A 223 18.96 6.03 20.28
CA GLY A 223 19.49 5.70 21.60
C GLY A 223 18.56 6.29 22.66
N GLU A 224 18.11 5.45 23.60
CA GLU A 224 17.30 5.80 24.79
C GLU A 224 15.77 6.00 24.61
N GLY A 225 15.25 6.12 23.39
CA GLY A 225 13.80 6.11 23.12
C GLY A 225 13.33 4.80 22.49
N SER A 226 12.06 4.40 22.69
CA SER A 226 11.43 3.39 21.83
C SER A 226 11.64 3.84 20.37
N GLY A 227 12.55 3.20 19.63
CA GLY A 227 12.98 3.58 18.27
C GLY A 227 11.90 3.44 17.20
N LEU A 228 10.70 3.93 17.48
CA LEU A 228 9.48 3.88 16.70
C LEU A 228 8.96 5.31 16.55
N ALA A 229 9.09 5.87 15.35
CA ALA A 229 8.49 7.15 15.00
C ALA A 229 7.04 6.93 14.54
N LEU A 230 6.09 7.68 15.09
CA LEU A 230 4.69 7.62 14.65
C LEU A 230 4.57 8.17 13.22
N VAL A 231 4.12 7.32 12.30
CA VAL A 231 3.92 7.69 10.88
C VAL A 231 2.50 8.18 10.65
N GLY A 232 1.53 7.57 11.33
CA GLY A 232 0.13 7.89 11.14
C GLY A 232 -0.82 7.07 11.99
N THR A 233 -2.06 7.53 12.05
CA THR A 233 -3.14 6.92 12.81
C THR A 233 -4.29 6.54 11.87
N GLY A 234 -5.12 5.62 12.32
CA GLY A 234 -6.05 4.93 11.46
C GLY A 234 -7.09 4.14 12.21
N LYS A 235 -7.92 3.44 11.43
CA LYS A 235 -8.92 2.51 11.96
C LYS A 235 -9.19 1.40 10.95
N LEU A 236 -9.64 0.26 11.44
CA LEU A 236 -10.14 -0.82 10.59
C LEU A 236 -11.35 -0.33 9.79
N LEU A 237 -11.27 -0.44 8.46
CA LEU A 237 -12.32 -0.06 7.52
C LEU A 237 -13.19 -1.27 7.18
N SER A 238 -12.58 -2.32 6.63
CA SER A 238 -13.27 -3.56 6.25
C SER A 238 -12.31 -4.73 6.18
N VAL A 239 -12.85 -5.94 6.26
CA VAL A 239 -12.11 -7.19 6.08
C VAL A 239 -12.72 -7.93 4.89
N GLU A 240 -12.27 -7.58 3.70
CA GLU A 240 -12.80 -8.15 2.45
C GLU A 240 -11.72 -8.18 1.35
N PRO A 241 -11.59 -9.31 0.62
CA PRO A 241 -10.63 -9.43 -0.48
C PRO A 241 -11.12 -8.83 -1.80
N THR A 242 -12.36 -8.37 -1.85
CA THR A 242 -13.08 -7.87 -3.04
C THR A 242 -12.70 -6.44 -3.42
N ARG A 243 -12.02 -5.69 -2.53
CA ARG A 243 -11.50 -4.34 -2.82
C ARG A 243 -10.35 -4.45 -3.81
N ILE A 244 -10.50 -3.87 -5.00
CA ILE A 244 -9.48 -3.92 -6.05
C ILE A 244 -8.57 -2.69 -5.94
N VAL A 245 -7.27 -2.90 -5.74
CA VAL A 245 -6.26 -1.84 -5.81
C VAL A 245 -5.63 -1.84 -7.21
N ALA A 246 -5.84 -0.78 -7.98
CA ALA A 246 -5.38 -0.66 -9.35
C ALA A 246 -4.24 0.35 -9.49
N LYS A 247 -3.06 -0.11 -9.94
CA LYS A 247 -1.98 0.74 -10.42
C LYS A 247 -2.41 1.40 -11.71
N ARG A 248 -2.37 2.73 -11.75
CA ARG A 248 -2.39 3.47 -13.00
C ARG A 248 -0.96 3.68 -13.49
N ILE A 249 -0.76 3.66 -14.79
CA ILE A 249 0.37 4.29 -15.46
C ILE A 249 -0.18 5.18 -16.57
N ILE A 250 0.52 6.26 -16.87
CA ILE A 250 0.18 7.19 -17.93
C ILE A 250 1.33 7.19 -18.92
N LEU A 251 1.06 6.72 -20.13
CA LEU A 251 1.99 6.87 -21.24
C LEU A 251 1.73 8.23 -21.90
N THR A 252 2.77 9.01 -22.07
CA THR A 252 2.69 10.37 -22.62
C THR A 252 3.15 10.40 -24.07
N GLY A 253 2.54 11.27 -24.86
CA GLY A 253 2.89 11.50 -26.26
C GLY A 253 2.68 12.95 -26.63
N TYR A 254 3.43 13.40 -27.62
CA TYR A 254 3.45 14.80 -28.03
C TYR A 254 2.91 14.97 -29.46
N PRO A 255 2.07 15.99 -29.72
CA PRO A 255 1.64 16.33 -31.07
C PRO A 255 2.84 16.72 -31.93
N PHE A 256 2.93 16.13 -33.11
CA PHE A 256 3.90 16.50 -34.14
C PHE A 256 3.24 17.39 -35.19
N LYS A 257 2.15 16.93 -35.81
CA LYS A 257 1.34 17.70 -36.77
C LYS A 257 -0.10 17.75 -36.28
N VAL A 258 -0.63 18.95 -36.11
CA VAL A 258 -1.99 19.18 -35.61
C VAL A 258 -2.91 19.60 -36.76
N HIS A 259 -4.12 19.07 -36.78
CA HIS A 259 -5.24 19.50 -37.62
C HIS A 259 -6.42 19.80 -36.70
N THR A 260 -7.54 20.29 -37.24
CA THR A 260 -8.66 20.79 -36.44
C THR A 260 -9.21 19.80 -35.42
N ARG A 261 -9.30 18.50 -35.72
CA ARG A 261 -9.78 17.45 -34.79
C ARG A 261 -8.93 16.18 -34.81
N SER A 262 -7.74 16.25 -35.39
CA SER A 262 -6.82 15.12 -35.46
C SER A 262 -5.39 15.58 -35.32
N ALA A 263 -4.56 14.76 -34.71
CA ALA A 263 -3.13 15.03 -34.61
C ALA A 263 -2.32 13.78 -34.91
N VAL A 264 -1.15 13.98 -35.50
CA VAL A 264 -0.09 12.98 -35.56
C VAL A 264 0.70 13.08 -34.26
N VAL A 265 0.79 11.99 -33.51
CA VAL A 265 1.43 11.91 -32.19
C VAL A 265 2.74 11.14 -32.31
N ARG A 266 3.76 11.59 -31.58
CA ARG A 266 5.08 10.95 -31.47
C ARG A 266 5.47 10.70 -30.01
N TYR A 267 6.46 9.84 -29.82
CA TYR A 267 7.09 9.50 -28.53
C TYR A 267 6.21 8.80 -27.50
N MET A 268 4.97 8.44 -27.84
CA MET A 268 4.17 7.54 -26.99
C MET A 268 4.58 6.09 -27.16
N PHE A 269 4.82 5.65 -28.40
CA PHE A 269 5.30 4.32 -28.75
C PHE A 269 6.44 4.46 -29.76
N PHE A 270 7.22 3.38 -29.91
CA PHE A 270 8.35 3.31 -30.85
C PHE A 270 8.17 2.24 -31.93
N SER A 271 7.18 1.36 -31.79
CA SER A 271 6.85 0.29 -32.75
C SER A 271 5.42 0.41 -33.25
N ARG A 272 5.21 0.03 -34.52
CA ARG A 272 3.88 -0.06 -35.14
C ARG A 272 2.98 -1.09 -34.45
N GLU A 273 3.54 -2.24 -34.08
CA GLU A 273 2.79 -3.33 -33.45
C GLU A 273 2.23 -2.93 -32.08
N ASP A 274 2.96 -2.08 -31.34
CA ASP A 274 2.50 -1.55 -30.06
C ASP A 274 1.28 -0.64 -30.25
N ILE A 275 1.29 0.21 -31.28
CA ILE A 275 0.14 1.09 -31.59
C ILE A 275 -1.10 0.25 -31.92
N GLU A 276 -0.94 -0.80 -32.72
CA GLU A 276 -2.05 -1.69 -33.10
C GLU A 276 -2.59 -2.45 -31.87
N TRP A 277 -1.72 -2.91 -30.96
CA TRP A 277 -2.10 -3.55 -29.70
C TRP A 277 -2.91 -2.61 -28.78
N PHE A 278 -2.46 -1.35 -28.63
CA PHE A 278 -3.11 -0.37 -27.75
C PHE A 278 -4.21 0.45 -28.44
N LYS A 279 -4.52 0.19 -29.71
CA LYS A 279 -5.56 0.87 -30.49
C LYS A 279 -6.94 0.94 -29.81
N PRO A 280 -7.41 -0.11 -29.10
CA PRO A 280 -8.71 -0.05 -28.40
C PRO A 280 -8.75 0.92 -27.20
N VAL A 281 -7.59 1.36 -26.70
CA VAL A 281 -7.51 2.22 -25.51
C VAL A 281 -7.77 3.68 -25.89
N LYS A 282 -8.68 4.33 -25.17
CA LYS A 282 -8.94 5.77 -25.33
C LYS A 282 -7.75 6.57 -24.83
N VAL A 283 -7.44 7.65 -25.54
CA VAL A 283 -6.42 8.62 -25.14
C VAL A 283 -7.10 9.92 -24.71
N THR A 284 -6.47 10.62 -23.77
CA THR A 284 -6.99 11.87 -23.21
C THR A 284 -5.89 12.91 -23.20
N THR A 285 -6.18 14.19 -23.41
CA THR A 285 -5.17 15.24 -23.19
C THR A 285 -5.16 15.72 -21.75
N LYS A 286 -4.05 16.32 -21.30
CA LYS A 286 -4.01 17.01 -19.98
C LYS A 286 -5.09 18.11 -19.86
N PHE A 287 -5.56 18.65 -20.99
CA PHE A 287 -6.64 19.63 -21.06
C PHE A 287 -8.05 19.02 -21.23
N GLY A 288 -8.19 17.71 -21.00
CA GLY A 288 -9.50 17.04 -20.90
C GLY A 288 -10.17 16.69 -22.23
N LYS A 289 -9.48 16.76 -23.37
CA LYS A 289 -10.01 16.27 -24.65
C LYS A 289 -9.89 14.75 -24.73
N VAL A 290 -10.87 14.09 -25.33
CA VAL A 290 -10.88 12.62 -25.46
C VAL A 290 -10.69 12.25 -26.93
N GLY A 291 -9.88 11.23 -27.18
CA GLY A 291 -9.60 10.74 -28.52
C GLY A 291 -9.38 9.24 -28.61
N HIS A 292 -9.22 8.77 -29.84
CA HIS A 292 -8.94 7.37 -30.16
C HIS A 292 -7.90 7.28 -31.29
N ILE A 293 -7.11 6.21 -31.28
CA ILE A 293 -6.09 5.95 -32.29
C ILE A 293 -6.77 5.48 -33.58
N LYS A 294 -6.50 6.17 -34.70
CA LYS A 294 -7.00 5.78 -36.02
C LYS A 294 -6.13 4.73 -36.68
N GLU A 295 -4.86 5.09 -36.87
CA GLU A 295 -3.92 4.29 -37.63
C GLU A 295 -2.48 4.60 -37.20
N PRO A 296 -1.59 3.59 -37.18
CA PRO A 296 -0.16 3.83 -37.09
C PRO A 296 0.35 4.44 -38.40
N LEU A 297 1.37 5.30 -38.30
CA LEU A 297 2.04 5.94 -39.43
C LEU A 297 3.52 5.51 -39.43
N GLY A 298 3.94 4.84 -40.50
CA GLY A 298 5.32 4.37 -40.65
C GLY A 298 5.72 3.28 -39.65
N THR A 299 7.02 3.19 -39.35
CA THR A 299 7.63 2.16 -38.50
C THR A 299 8.05 2.67 -37.12
N HIS A 300 8.32 3.97 -36.98
CA HIS A 300 8.91 4.59 -35.78
C HIS A 300 7.90 5.02 -34.70
N GLY A 301 6.73 4.39 -34.64
CA GLY A 301 5.75 4.66 -33.58
C GLY A 301 4.99 5.99 -33.69
N TYR A 302 4.93 6.60 -34.87
CA TYR A 302 4.00 7.69 -35.13
C TYR A 302 2.59 7.15 -35.26
N MET A 303 1.60 7.87 -34.77
CA MET A 303 0.19 7.46 -34.89
C MET A 303 -0.72 8.65 -35.15
N LYS A 304 -1.77 8.44 -35.92
CA LYS A 304 -2.84 9.42 -36.11
C LYS A 304 -3.92 9.19 -35.07
N VAL A 305 -4.27 10.24 -34.34
CA VAL A 305 -5.32 10.22 -33.32
C VAL A 305 -6.41 11.21 -33.70
N GLN A 306 -7.66 10.80 -33.56
CA GLN A 306 -8.82 11.69 -33.70
C GLN A 306 -9.38 12.03 -32.33
N PHE A 307 -9.72 13.31 -32.13
CA PHE A 307 -10.24 13.85 -30.89
C PHE A 307 -11.68 14.38 -31.05
N ASP A 308 -12.37 14.49 -29.94
CA ASP A 308 -13.71 15.08 -29.82
C ASP A 308 -13.71 16.58 -30.16
N GLY A 309 -12.65 17.32 -29.79
CA GLY A 309 -12.50 18.75 -30.05
C GLY A 309 -11.15 19.16 -30.65
N PRO A 310 -10.90 20.47 -30.78
CA PRO A 310 -9.64 20.98 -31.30
C PRO A 310 -8.48 20.81 -30.32
N ILE A 311 -7.31 20.50 -30.89
CA ILE A 311 -6.05 20.20 -30.20
C ILE A 311 -5.06 21.33 -30.46
N LYS A 312 -4.21 21.64 -29.49
CA LYS A 312 -3.09 22.58 -29.64
C LYS A 312 -1.75 21.83 -29.72
N GLN A 313 -0.74 22.47 -30.29
CA GLN A 313 0.60 21.87 -30.44
C GLN A 313 1.28 21.59 -29.09
N HIS A 314 0.98 22.37 -28.04
CA HIS A 314 1.53 22.20 -26.70
C HIS A 314 0.73 21.23 -25.81
N ASP A 315 -0.34 20.62 -26.34
CA ASP A 315 -1.09 19.62 -25.58
C ASP A 315 -0.23 18.38 -25.34
N THR A 316 -0.35 17.78 -24.16
CA THR A 316 0.21 16.45 -23.89
C THR A 316 -0.89 15.42 -23.98
N ILE A 317 -0.69 14.39 -24.78
CA ILE A 317 -1.63 13.30 -25.00
C ILE A 317 -1.24 12.16 -24.07
N CYS A 318 -2.20 11.63 -23.34
CA CYS A 318 -2.02 10.68 -22.26
C CYS A 318 -2.85 9.42 -22.53
N MET A 319 -2.25 8.26 -22.35
CA MET A 319 -2.94 6.97 -22.36
C MET A 319 -2.92 6.38 -20.95
N ASN A 320 -4.09 6.18 -20.36
CA ASN A 320 -4.22 5.60 -19.03
C ASN A 320 -4.32 4.08 -19.13
N LEU A 321 -3.38 3.38 -18.51
CA LEU A 321 -3.37 1.92 -18.40
C LEU A 321 -3.43 1.50 -16.94
N TYR A 322 -4.18 0.44 -16.67
CA TYR A 322 -4.44 -0.04 -15.31
C TYR A 322 -4.04 -1.49 -15.11
N LYS A 323 -3.49 -1.80 -13.95
CA LYS A 323 -3.18 -3.17 -13.52
C LYS A 323 -3.56 -3.36 -12.06
N ARG A 324 -4.23 -4.47 -11.74
CA ARG A 324 -4.47 -4.85 -10.34
C ARG A 324 -3.16 -5.21 -9.63
N ILE A 325 -2.96 -4.65 -8.45
CA ILE A 325 -1.85 -5.00 -7.55
C ILE A 325 -2.45 -5.71 -6.33
N PHE A 326 -1.70 -6.69 -5.82
CA PHE A 326 -2.00 -7.41 -4.60
C PHE A 326 -0.93 -7.11 -3.54
N PRO A 327 -1.28 -7.08 -2.25
CA PRO A 327 -0.28 -6.94 -1.19
C PRO A 327 0.64 -8.16 -1.17
N LYS A 328 1.82 -8.00 -0.57
CA LYS A 328 2.74 -9.12 -0.35
C LYS A 328 2.41 -9.79 0.97
N TRP A 329 2.60 -11.11 1.05
CA TRP A 329 2.50 -11.84 2.31
C TRP A 329 3.75 -11.61 3.17
N ASN A 330 3.83 -10.44 3.81
CA ASN A 330 4.97 -10.06 4.66
C ASN A 330 4.58 -9.74 6.10
N THR A 331 3.33 -9.98 6.47
CA THR A 331 2.83 -9.74 7.82
C THR A 331 3.39 -10.74 8.79
N SER A 332 4.25 -10.28 9.68
CA SER A 332 4.77 -11.05 10.79
C SER A 332 4.41 -10.38 12.11
N LEU A 333 4.43 -11.15 13.20
CA LEU A 333 4.34 -10.56 14.53
C LEU A 333 5.59 -9.72 14.77
N TRP A 334 5.38 -8.47 15.20
CA TRP A 334 6.49 -7.61 15.56
C TRP A 334 7.02 -8.04 16.93
N LYS A 335 8.30 -8.36 17.00
CA LYS A 335 9.03 -8.57 18.25
C LYS A 335 9.89 -7.33 18.48
N ALA A 336 9.78 -6.72 19.66
CA ALA A 336 10.76 -5.72 20.06
C ALA A 336 12.13 -6.40 20.13
N SER A 337 13.17 -5.72 19.68
CA SER A 337 14.53 -6.07 20.07
C SER A 337 14.56 -6.18 21.60
N PRO A 338 15.18 -7.22 22.19
CA PRO A 338 15.34 -7.25 23.63
C PRO A 338 16.03 -5.94 24.00
N LEU A 339 15.36 -5.13 24.82
CA LEU A 339 16.01 -4.03 25.49
C LEU A 339 17.20 -4.67 26.18
N THR A 340 18.42 -4.41 25.71
CA THR A 340 19.61 -4.59 26.53
C THR A 340 19.34 -3.73 27.74
N LEU A 341 18.86 -4.37 28.81
CA LEU A 341 18.91 -3.82 30.16
C LEU A 341 20.38 -3.45 30.33
N ALA A 342 20.69 -2.16 30.24
CA ALA A 342 21.96 -1.66 30.73
C ALA A 342 22.07 -2.21 32.15
N SER A 343 23.03 -3.10 32.36
CA SER A 343 23.42 -3.58 33.66
C SER A 343 23.68 -2.35 34.51
N SER A 344 22.86 -2.17 35.53
CA SER A 344 23.08 -1.21 36.61
C SER A 344 24.26 -1.66 37.49
N GLU A 345 25.42 -1.93 36.88
CA GLU A 345 26.65 -2.32 37.56
C GLU A 345 27.78 -1.30 37.36
N ASP A 346 27.66 -0.36 36.41
CA ASP A 346 28.72 0.63 36.11
C ASP A 346 28.63 1.95 36.90
N VAL A 347 27.77 2.06 37.93
CA VAL A 347 27.68 3.28 38.79
C VAL A 347 28.30 3.04 40.19
N ALA A 348 28.99 1.92 40.39
CA ALA A 348 29.64 1.60 41.67
C ALA A 348 31.16 1.46 41.55
N MET A 349 31.85 2.40 40.87
CA MET A 349 33.29 2.61 41.05
C MET A 349 33.69 4.04 40.65
N GLU A 350 33.26 5.02 41.44
CA GLU A 350 34.02 6.25 41.67
C GLU A 350 33.80 6.64 43.16
N GLU A 351 34.62 6.06 44.04
CA GLU A 351 34.99 6.67 45.33
C GLU A 351 36.36 7.35 45.19
#